data_AF-K5WQ38-F1
#
_entry.id   AF-K5WQ38-F1
#
_cell.length_a   1.000
_cell.length_b   1.000
_cell.length_c   1.000
_cell.angle_alpha   90.00
_cell.angle_beta   90.00
_cell.angle_gamma   90.00
#
_symmetry.space_group_name_H-M   'P 1'
#
loop_
_entity.id
_entity.type
_entity.pdbx_description
1 polymer ?
#
loop_
_entity_poly.entity_id
_entity_poly.type
_entity_poly.pdbx_seq_one_letter_code
_entity_poly.pdbx_strand_id
1 'polypeptide(L)'
;MMTEGNVKRLVSKLTQMRGAALKLGQFMSIQDSHVLPPEIEDIFRRVQDSAHYMPDWQTEEVMKSSLGPSWMNHFASFDRTPFAAASIGQVHSAVLAAASSPTGKEEPVAVKIQFPNIVNSIESDLGYVRLLLTAGKLLPKGFFLDKTIAVMKEELADECDYTREASFLKKFGQPSYLGSDRRFKVPWVWEGSTERVLVMEMVDGVSVGGNVIEGMPQEDRNKVQSILVKIEQNNADWRGHEDCHRIIDLCLKELFVFRTMQTDPNWTNFLWSKSTRRIELVDFGATREYSKEFIGSWLRLLQAAASDDRQACIDRSLKVGYLTGEENELMLDAHVTSMSLLATPFKAHTPQPFASGPRSSWADITAQIRAQIPVMLQHRLTAPPRETYSLNRCVCGSYS
;
A
#
# COMPACT_ATOMS: atom_id res chain seq x y z
N MET A 1 -14.64 -32.71 -6.73
CA MET A 1 -13.18 -32.71 -6.52
C MET A 1 -12.56 -31.86 -7.60
N MET A 2 -11.67 -30.93 -7.25
CA MET A 2 -10.88 -30.17 -8.23
C MET A 2 -9.94 -31.14 -8.97
N THR A 3 -10.09 -31.29 -10.29
CA THR A 3 -9.12 -32.04 -11.11
C THR A 3 -7.85 -31.20 -11.31
N GLU A 4 -6.72 -31.84 -11.54
CA GLU A 4 -5.42 -31.17 -11.77
C GLU A 4 -5.50 -30.16 -12.94
N GLY A 5 -6.31 -30.45 -13.96
CA GLY A 5 -6.58 -29.53 -15.08
C GLY A 5 -7.37 -28.28 -14.68
N ASN A 6 -8.27 -28.36 -13.71
CA ASN A 6 -9.03 -27.21 -13.22
C ASN A 6 -8.14 -26.29 -12.38
N VAL A 7 -7.22 -26.86 -11.59
CA VAL A 7 -6.22 -26.08 -10.83
C VAL A 7 -5.29 -25.34 -11.78
N LYS A 8 -4.73 -26.01 -12.81
CA LYS A 8 -3.88 -25.35 -13.82
C LYS A 8 -4.58 -24.20 -14.55
N ARG A 9 -5.86 -24.36 -14.90
CA ARG A 9 -6.66 -23.29 -15.52
C ARG A 9 -6.89 -22.11 -14.58
N LEU A 10 -7.18 -22.38 -13.31
CA LEU A 10 -7.39 -21.34 -12.30
C LEU A 10 -6.12 -20.56 -12.00
N VAL A 11 -4.98 -21.26 -11.90
CA VAL A 11 -3.65 -20.63 -11.77
C VAL A 11 -3.31 -19.78 -12.99
N SER A 12 -3.53 -20.30 -14.20
CA SER A 12 -3.32 -19.52 -15.43
C SER A 12 -4.18 -18.27 -15.50
N LYS A 13 -5.41 -18.31 -14.95
CA LYS A 13 -6.28 -17.13 -14.85
C LYS A 13 -5.76 -16.13 -13.83
N LEU A 14 -5.31 -16.58 -12.65
CA LEU A 14 -4.66 -15.72 -11.67
C LEU A 14 -3.42 -15.00 -12.23
N THR A 15 -2.59 -15.69 -13.02
CA THR A 15 -1.42 -15.08 -13.70
C THR A 15 -1.80 -14.03 -14.75
N GLN A 16 -3.04 -14.08 -15.27
CA GLN A 16 -3.56 -13.08 -16.20
C GLN A 16 -4.29 -11.93 -15.49
N MET A 17 -4.67 -12.10 -14.22
CA MET A 17 -5.37 -11.10 -13.44
C MET A 17 -4.41 -9.98 -13.03
N ARG A 18 -4.65 -8.80 -13.57
CA ARG A 18 -3.91 -7.58 -13.23
C ARG A 18 -4.64 -6.88 -12.06
N GLY A 19 -3.93 -6.25 -11.13
CA GLY A 19 -4.54 -5.52 -10.02
C GLY A 19 -5.11 -6.38 -8.90
N ALA A 20 -6.18 -7.14 -9.14
CA ALA A 20 -6.91 -7.84 -8.08
C ALA A 20 -6.06 -8.90 -7.36
N ALA A 21 -5.33 -9.73 -8.10
CA ALA A 21 -4.44 -10.74 -7.54
C ALA A 21 -3.20 -10.12 -6.85
N LEU A 22 -2.65 -9.04 -7.40
CA LEU A 22 -1.55 -8.28 -6.79
C LEU A 22 -2.00 -7.66 -5.46
N LYS A 23 -3.19 -7.04 -5.42
CA LYS A 23 -3.75 -6.45 -4.20
C LYS A 23 -4.09 -7.50 -3.15
N LEU A 24 -4.59 -8.67 -3.57
CA LEU A 24 -4.77 -9.83 -2.68
C LEU A 24 -3.44 -10.32 -2.12
N GLY A 25 -2.44 -10.47 -2.98
CA GLY A 25 -1.09 -10.77 -2.59
C GLY A 25 -0.58 -9.77 -1.55
N GLN A 26 -0.73 -8.46 -1.78
CA GLN A 26 -0.35 -7.43 -0.81
C GLN A 26 -1.14 -7.54 0.50
N PHE A 27 -2.47 -7.61 0.40
CA PHE A 27 -3.38 -7.73 1.55
C PHE A 27 -3.01 -8.92 2.45
N MET A 28 -2.58 -10.03 1.85
CA MET A 28 -2.18 -11.24 2.56
C MET A 28 -0.70 -11.26 2.94
N SER A 29 0.18 -10.69 2.12
CA SER A 29 1.64 -10.66 2.29
C SER A 29 2.09 -9.69 3.38
N ILE A 30 1.35 -8.61 3.66
CA ILE A 30 1.63 -7.72 4.80
C ILE A 30 1.51 -8.48 6.13
N GLN A 31 0.74 -9.58 6.13
CA GLN A 31 0.61 -10.42 7.30
C GLN A 31 1.77 -11.40 7.47
N ASP A 32 2.56 -11.65 6.41
CA ASP A 32 3.86 -12.38 6.40
C ASP A 32 3.88 -13.57 7.38
N SER A 33 2.72 -14.21 7.44
CA SER A 33 2.31 -15.34 8.22
C SER A 33 1.78 -16.26 7.15
N HIS A 34 2.31 -17.47 7.12
CA HIS A 34 1.96 -18.51 6.16
C HIS A 34 0.51 -18.99 6.36
N VAL A 35 -0.45 -18.07 6.23
CA VAL A 35 -1.89 -18.31 6.32
C VAL A 35 -2.35 -19.05 5.07
N LEU A 36 -1.64 -18.86 3.96
CA LEU A 36 -1.82 -19.62 2.73
C LEU A 36 -0.78 -20.75 2.63
N PRO A 37 -1.12 -21.86 1.97
CA PRO A 37 -0.12 -22.86 1.61
C PRO A 37 0.99 -22.26 0.72
N PRO A 38 2.25 -22.73 0.87
CA PRO A 38 3.39 -22.23 0.11
C PRO A 38 3.17 -22.22 -1.41
N GLU A 39 2.43 -23.19 -1.95
CA GLU A 39 2.14 -23.28 -3.38
C GLU A 39 1.30 -22.11 -3.88
N ILE A 40 0.40 -21.58 -3.05
CA ILE A 40 -0.44 -20.43 -3.38
C ILE A 40 0.32 -19.12 -3.17
N GLU A 41 1.14 -19.04 -2.12
CA GLU A 41 2.05 -17.90 -1.91
C GLU A 41 2.97 -17.70 -3.12
N ASP A 42 3.53 -18.79 -3.65
CA ASP A 42 4.37 -18.75 -4.85
C ASP A 42 3.61 -18.33 -6.11
N ILE A 43 2.32 -18.70 -6.23
CA ILE A 43 1.47 -18.22 -7.33
C ILE A 43 1.25 -16.71 -7.20
N PHE A 44 0.87 -16.22 -6.02
CA PHE A 44 0.70 -14.78 -5.81
C PHE A 44 2.01 -14.03 -6.04
N ARG A 45 3.14 -14.50 -5.49
CA ARG A 45 4.47 -13.92 -5.72
C ARG A 45 4.79 -13.79 -7.20
N ARG A 46 4.59 -14.86 -7.99
CA ARG A 46 4.77 -14.82 -9.45
C ARG A 46 3.85 -13.83 -10.15
N VAL A 47 2.61 -13.66 -9.68
CA VAL A 47 1.68 -12.65 -10.21
C VAL A 47 2.18 -11.23 -9.88
N GLN A 48 2.75 -11.02 -8.69
CA GLN A 48 3.35 -9.73 -8.31
C GLN A 48 4.59 -9.41 -9.15
N ASP A 49 5.44 -10.42 -9.41
CA ASP A 49 6.67 -10.26 -10.19
C ASP A 49 6.41 -10.13 -11.70
N SER A 50 5.24 -10.60 -12.17
CA SER A 50 4.87 -10.56 -13.59
C SER A 50 4.12 -9.27 -13.94
N ALA A 51 4.84 -8.15 -13.82
CA ALA A 51 4.42 -6.87 -14.37
C ALA A 51 4.35 -6.94 -15.90
N HIS A 52 3.17 -7.23 -16.45
CA HIS A 52 2.95 -7.20 -17.90
C HIS A 52 2.54 -5.80 -18.32
N TYR A 53 3.41 -5.11 -19.05
CA TYR A 53 3.06 -3.86 -19.71
C TYR A 53 1.98 -4.08 -20.78
N MET A 54 1.10 -3.11 -20.91
CA MET A 54 0.12 -3.06 -21.99
C MET A 54 0.85 -2.73 -23.31
N PRO A 55 0.47 -3.37 -24.43
CA PRO A 55 0.98 -2.97 -25.74
C PRO A 55 0.56 -1.54 -26.08
N ASP A 56 1.38 -0.84 -26.87
CA ASP A 56 1.17 0.56 -27.28
C ASP A 56 -0.24 0.86 -27.82
N TRP A 57 -0.86 -0.08 -28.53
CA TRP A 57 -2.21 0.11 -29.08
C TRP A 57 -3.27 0.24 -27.98
N GLN A 58 -3.12 -0.48 -26.86
CA GLN A 58 -4.00 -0.34 -25.69
C GLN A 58 -3.77 0.98 -24.98
N THR A 59 -2.50 1.40 -24.84
CA THR A 59 -2.14 2.71 -24.30
C THR A 59 -2.80 3.82 -25.14
N GLU A 60 -2.68 3.74 -26.46
CA GLU A 60 -3.28 4.70 -27.40
C GLU A 60 -4.81 4.75 -27.27
N GLU A 61 -5.47 3.60 -27.12
CA GLU A 61 -6.92 3.52 -26.94
C GLU A 61 -7.37 4.21 -25.64
N VAL A 62 -6.70 3.91 -24.52
CA VAL A 62 -7.00 4.53 -23.23
C VAL A 62 -6.76 6.04 -23.28
N MET A 63 -5.63 6.49 -23.84
CA MET A 63 -5.30 7.91 -23.97
C MET A 63 -6.32 8.65 -24.86
N LYS A 64 -6.69 8.08 -26.01
CA LYS A 64 -7.71 8.68 -26.89
C LYS A 64 -9.09 8.78 -26.24
N SER A 65 -9.49 7.74 -25.52
CA SER A 65 -10.79 7.72 -24.84
C SER A 65 -10.85 8.69 -23.66
N SER A 66 -9.71 8.95 -23.00
CA SER A 66 -9.64 9.77 -21.78
C SER A 66 -9.34 11.24 -22.09
N LEU A 67 -8.36 11.51 -22.96
CA LEU A 67 -7.86 12.86 -23.28
C LEU A 67 -8.28 13.33 -24.69
N GLY A 68 -9.01 12.52 -25.44
CA GLY A 68 -9.49 12.83 -26.79
C GLY A 68 -8.56 12.37 -27.92
N PRO A 69 -9.02 12.43 -29.18
CA PRO A 69 -8.32 11.85 -30.33
C PRO A 69 -6.97 12.51 -30.64
N SER A 70 -6.75 13.75 -30.18
CA SER A 70 -5.52 14.52 -30.35
C SER A 70 -4.76 14.71 -29.03
N TRP A 71 -4.86 13.74 -28.11
CA TRP A 71 -4.26 13.81 -26.78
C TRP A 71 -2.77 14.18 -26.79
N MET A 72 -2.04 13.78 -27.84
CA MET A 72 -0.61 14.09 -27.99
C MET A 72 -0.33 15.60 -28.01
N ASN A 73 -1.29 16.45 -28.40
CA ASN A 73 -1.14 17.90 -28.38
C ASN A 73 -0.96 18.48 -26.96
N HIS A 74 -1.31 17.72 -25.92
CA HIS A 74 -1.05 18.11 -24.54
C HIS A 74 0.41 17.94 -24.14
N PHE A 75 1.19 17.17 -24.88
CA PHE A 75 2.56 16.79 -24.55
C PHE A 75 3.54 17.32 -25.62
N ALA A 76 4.67 17.87 -25.18
CA ALA A 76 5.80 18.19 -26.05
C ALA A 76 6.55 16.91 -26.47
N SER A 77 6.60 15.91 -25.57
CA SER A 77 7.10 14.57 -25.85
C SER A 77 6.43 13.54 -24.94
N PHE A 78 6.37 12.29 -25.38
CA PHE A 78 5.78 11.17 -24.63
C PHE A 78 6.56 9.89 -24.95
N ASP A 79 7.14 9.26 -23.93
CA ASP A 79 7.82 7.97 -24.09
C ASP A 79 6.77 6.84 -24.14
N ARG A 80 6.76 6.11 -25.26
CA ARG A 80 5.87 4.96 -25.44
C ARG A 80 6.27 3.77 -24.58
N THR A 81 7.51 3.71 -24.12
CA THR A 81 7.98 2.68 -23.20
C THR A 81 7.65 3.07 -21.77
N PRO A 82 6.82 2.29 -21.04
CA PRO A 82 6.60 2.54 -19.62
C PRO A 82 7.88 2.29 -18.84
N PHE A 83 8.15 3.11 -17.83
CA PHE A 83 9.33 2.95 -16.96
C PHE A 83 8.99 2.30 -15.61
N ALA A 84 7.70 2.26 -15.24
CA ALA A 84 7.24 1.62 -14.02
C ALA A 84 5.87 0.96 -14.21
N ALA A 85 5.65 -0.12 -13.48
CA ALA A 85 4.33 -0.73 -13.33
C ALA A 85 3.61 -0.16 -12.11
N ALA A 86 2.29 -0.06 -12.19
CA ALA A 86 1.41 0.28 -11.07
C ALA A 86 0.44 -0.87 -10.80
N SER A 87 -0.21 -0.87 -9.63
CA SER A 87 -1.17 -1.92 -9.20
C SER A 87 -2.16 -2.30 -10.32
N ILE A 88 -2.78 -1.30 -10.94
CA ILE A 88 -3.84 -1.45 -11.95
C ILE A 88 -3.51 -0.77 -13.30
N GLY A 89 -2.24 -0.47 -13.56
CA GLY A 89 -1.83 0.30 -14.72
C GLY A 89 -0.33 0.35 -14.93
N GLN A 90 0.13 1.33 -15.70
CA GLN A 90 1.56 1.56 -15.97
C GLN A 90 1.88 3.05 -16.03
N VAL A 91 3.15 3.39 -15.88
CA VAL A 91 3.60 4.79 -15.81
C VAL A 91 4.59 5.09 -16.93
N HIS A 92 4.31 6.18 -17.64
CA HIS A 92 5.14 6.70 -18.74
C HIS A 92 5.81 8.01 -18.35
N SER A 93 7.01 8.24 -18.90
CA SER A 93 7.66 9.54 -18.86
C SER A 93 7.15 10.40 -20.02
N ALA A 94 6.84 11.66 -19.74
CA ALA A 94 6.47 12.61 -20.76
C ALA A 94 6.92 14.02 -20.38
N VAL A 95 6.82 14.94 -21.33
CA VAL A 95 6.96 16.37 -21.10
C VAL A 95 5.64 17.03 -21.48
N LEU A 96 4.99 17.67 -20.51
CA LEU A 96 3.75 18.41 -20.73
C LEU A 96 4.05 19.66 -21.55
N ALA A 97 3.28 19.92 -22.60
CA ALA A 97 3.49 21.08 -23.46
C ALA A 97 3.22 22.38 -22.69
N ALA A 98 3.94 23.45 -23.03
CA ALA A 98 3.79 24.76 -22.39
C ALA A 98 2.34 25.27 -22.37
N ALA A 99 1.56 25.01 -23.42
CA ALA A 99 0.16 25.40 -23.52
C ALA A 99 -0.79 24.63 -22.58
N SER A 100 -0.39 23.43 -22.14
CA SER A 100 -1.16 22.59 -21.20
C SER A 100 -0.62 22.69 -19.77
N SER A 101 0.62 23.13 -19.59
CA SER A 101 1.28 23.21 -18.29
C SER A 101 0.75 24.34 -17.41
N PRO A 102 0.57 24.10 -16.10
CA PRO A 102 0.15 25.15 -15.16
C PRO A 102 1.18 26.27 -15.02
N THR A 103 2.45 26.04 -15.37
CA THR A 103 3.53 27.04 -15.28
C THR A 103 3.71 27.84 -16.58
N GLY A 104 3.02 27.46 -17.66
CA GLY A 104 3.23 28.03 -19.00
C GLY A 104 4.56 27.63 -19.65
N LYS A 105 5.26 26.64 -19.10
CA LYS A 105 6.52 26.09 -19.62
C LYS A 105 6.39 24.59 -19.84
N GLU A 106 7.28 24.02 -20.64
CA GLU A 106 7.38 22.57 -20.73
C GLU A 106 7.82 21.98 -19.38
N GLU A 107 7.08 20.99 -18.88
CA GLU A 107 7.33 20.40 -17.56
C GLU A 107 7.44 18.87 -17.67
N PRO A 108 8.48 18.24 -17.11
CA PRO A 108 8.56 16.79 -17.00
C PRO A 108 7.42 16.24 -16.12
N VAL A 109 6.73 15.21 -16.61
CA VAL A 109 5.59 14.59 -15.93
C VAL A 109 5.64 13.07 -15.97
N ALA A 110 5.12 12.44 -14.92
CA ALA A 110 4.78 11.03 -14.89
C ALA A 110 3.30 10.86 -15.28
N VAL A 111 3.03 10.00 -16.25
CA VAL A 111 1.68 9.72 -16.76
C VAL A 111 1.28 8.29 -16.37
N LYS A 112 0.45 8.16 -15.33
CA LYS A 112 -0.13 6.88 -14.91
C LYS A 112 -1.35 6.58 -15.78
N ILE A 113 -1.34 5.43 -16.44
CA ILE A 113 -2.39 5.00 -17.37
C ILE A 113 -2.96 3.68 -16.88
N GLN A 114 -4.26 3.66 -16.65
CA GLN A 114 -4.97 2.48 -16.17
C GLN A 114 -5.07 1.39 -17.25
N PHE A 115 -5.03 0.11 -16.86
CA PHE A 115 -5.33 -0.98 -17.78
C PHE A 115 -6.78 -0.93 -18.28
N PRO A 116 -7.04 -1.25 -19.56
CA PRO A 116 -8.37 -1.23 -20.12
C PRO A 116 -9.28 -2.24 -19.39
N ASN A 117 -10.52 -1.83 -19.14
CA ASN A 117 -11.58 -2.65 -18.54
C ASN A 117 -11.29 -3.21 -17.14
N ILE A 118 -10.30 -2.69 -16.41
CA ILE A 118 -9.96 -3.19 -15.07
C ILE A 118 -11.15 -3.13 -14.10
N VAL A 119 -11.92 -2.04 -14.12
CA VAL A 119 -13.11 -1.86 -13.27
C VAL A 119 -14.13 -2.97 -13.50
N ASN A 120 -14.32 -3.36 -14.76
CA ASN A 120 -15.27 -4.40 -15.16
C ASN A 120 -14.78 -5.80 -14.80
N SER A 121 -13.47 -6.00 -14.60
CA SER A 121 -12.90 -7.32 -14.25
C SER A 121 -12.87 -7.58 -12.75
N ILE A 122 -12.91 -6.55 -11.89
CA ILE A 122 -12.79 -6.67 -10.42
C ILE A 122 -13.71 -7.77 -9.87
N GLU A 123 -14.98 -7.79 -10.28
CA GLU A 123 -15.96 -8.75 -9.75
C GLU A 123 -15.65 -10.19 -10.17
N SER A 124 -15.35 -10.41 -11.45
CA SER A 124 -14.96 -11.75 -11.94
C SER A 124 -13.66 -12.23 -11.32
N ASP A 125 -12.70 -11.32 -11.18
CA ASP A 125 -11.37 -11.57 -10.63
C ASP A 125 -11.47 -12.02 -9.17
N LEU A 126 -12.18 -11.25 -8.34
CA LEU A 126 -12.45 -11.62 -6.96
C LEU A 126 -13.29 -12.90 -6.83
N GLY A 127 -14.18 -13.15 -7.80
CA GLY A 127 -14.93 -14.40 -7.91
C GLY A 127 -14.01 -15.63 -8.12
N TYR A 128 -12.99 -15.52 -8.96
CA TYR A 128 -12.01 -16.60 -9.16
C TYR A 128 -11.16 -16.85 -7.92
N VAL A 129 -10.76 -15.80 -7.22
CA VAL A 129 -10.02 -15.91 -5.95
C VAL A 129 -10.88 -16.62 -4.90
N ARG A 130 -12.16 -16.23 -4.78
CA ARG A 130 -13.11 -16.90 -3.89
C ARG A 130 -13.19 -18.39 -4.18
N LEU A 131 -13.32 -18.75 -5.46
CA LEU A 131 -13.38 -20.14 -5.90
C LEU A 131 -12.10 -20.90 -5.54
N LEU A 132 -10.93 -20.32 -5.78
CA LEU A 132 -9.64 -20.96 -5.46
C LEU A 132 -9.50 -21.25 -3.98
N LEU A 133 -9.77 -20.25 -3.13
CA LEU A 133 -9.61 -20.37 -1.69
C LEU A 133 -10.63 -21.35 -1.07
N THR A 134 -11.88 -21.33 -1.54
CA THR A 134 -12.94 -22.21 -1.01
C THR A 134 -12.79 -23.65 -1.46
N ALA A 135 -12.55 -23.89 -2.75
CA ALA A 135 -12.46 -25.25 -3.28
C ALA A 135 -11.13 -25.93 -2.97
N GLY A 136 -10.09 -25.18 -2.62
CA GLY A 136 -8.87 -25.73 -2.03
C GLY A 136 -9.02 -26.21 -0.58
N LYS A 137 -10.14 -25.88 0.11
CA LYS A 137 -10.29 -26.03 1.58
C LYS A 137 -9.14 -25.36 2.37
N LEU A 138 -8.54 -24.31 1.80
CA LEU A 138 -7.34 -23.66 2.32
C LEU A 138 -7.65 -22.52 3.28
N LEU A 139 -8.93 -22.24 3.54
CA LEU A 139 -9.36 -21.15 4.39
C LEU A 139 -9.41 -21.58 5.85
N PRO A 140 -8.70 -20.88 6.76
CA PRO A 140 -8.86 -21.06 8.19
C PRO A 140 -10.31 -20.84 8.61
N LYS A 141 -10.80 -21.63 9.57
CA LYS A 141 -12.08 -21.35 10.24
C LYS A 141 -11.99 -19.95 10.86
N GLY A 142 -12.98 -19.09 10.57
CA GLY A 142 -13.07 -17.71 11.04
C GLY A 142 -12.30 -16.66 10.20
N PHE A 143 -11.70 -17.06 9.07
CA PHE A 143 -11.41 -16.10 8.00
C PHE A 143 -12.73 -15.64 7.36
N PHE A 144 -13.15 -14.41 7.66
CA PHE A 144 -14.36 -13.80 7.08
C PHE A 144 -14.15 -13.44 5.61
N LEU A 145 -14.03 -14.47 4.75
CA LEU A 145 -13.69 -14.34 3.34
C LEU A 145 -14.62 -13.38 2.61
N ASP A 146 -15.94 -13.54 2.78
CA ASP A 146 -16.91 -12.74 2.04
C ASP A 146 -16.82 -11.26 2.41
N LYS A 147 -16.59 -10.95 3.70
CA LYS A 147 -16.36 -9.57 4.14
C LYS A 147 -15.02 -9.03 3.64
N THR A 148 -13.98 -9.85 3.64
CA THR A 148 -12.65 -9.49 3.11
C THR A 148 -12.73 -9.16 1.63
N ILE A 149 -13.36 -10.02 0.83
CA ILE A 149 -13.60 -9.80 -0.60
C ILE A 149 -14.42 -8.53 -0.82
N ALA A 150 -15.46 -8.27 0.00
CA ALA A 150 -16.25 -7.05 -0.11
C ALA A 150 -15.41 -5.78 0.11
N VAL A 151 -14.59 -5.76 1.18
CA VAL A 151 -13.67 -4.64 1.44
C VAL A 151 -12.70 -4.48 0.27
N MET A 152 -12.12 -5.57 -0.22
CA MET A 152 -11.18 -5.52 -1.34
C MET A 152 -11.80 -5.03 -2.65
N LYS A 153 -13.06 -5.41 -2.93
CA LYS A 153 -13.81 -4.91 -4.09
C LYS A 153 -13.91 -3.40 -4.04
N GLU A 154 -14.23 -2.84 -2.87
CA GLU A 154 -14.30 -1.39 -2.67
C GLU A 154 -12.92 -0.74 -2.77
N GLU A 155 -11.87 -1.35 -2.21
CA GLU A 155 -10.52 -0.79 -2.30
C GLU A 155 -10.00 -0.72 -3.74
N LEU A 156 -10.21 -1.80 -4.51
CA LEU A 156 -9.85 -1.85 -5.92
C LEU A 156 -10.66 -0.86 -6.76
N ALA A 157 -11.95 -0.69 -6.44
CA ALA A 157 -12.79 0.31 -7.10
C ALA A 157 -12.28 1.74 -6.82
N ASP A 158 -11.92 2.05 -5.58
CA ASP A 158 -11.35 3.33 -5.20
C ASP A 158 -10.00 3.59 -5.88
N GLU A 159 -9.15 2.56 -6.06
CA GLU A 159 -7.89 2.68 -6.80
C GLU A 159 -8.10 2.92 -8.30
N CYS A 160 -9.24 2.49 -8.84
CA CYS A 160 -9.57 2.65 -10.24
C CYS A 160 -10.09 4.04 -10.61
N ASP A 161 -10.26 4.93 -9.64
CA ASP A 161 -10.65 6.32 -9.86
C ASP A 161 -9.43 7.24 -9.64
N TYR A 162 -8.76 7.61 -10.73
CA TYR A 162 -7.63 8.52 -10.66
C TYR A 162 -8.03 9.98 -10.38
N THR A 163 -9.31 10.37 -10.50
CA THR A 163 -9.74 11.69 -10.04
C THR A 163 -9.76 11.77 -8.51
N ARG A 164 -10.12 10.65 -7.87
CA ARG A 164 -10.02 10.49 -6.42
C ARG A 164 -8.56 10.57 -5.96
N GLU A 165 -7.66 9.83 -6.60
CA GLU A 165 -6.22 9.91 -6.30
C GLU A 165 -5.66 11.34 -6.48
N ALA A 166 -5.99 11.99 -7.61
CA ALA A 166 -5.63 13.37 -7.88
C ALA A 166 -6.09 14.34 -6.78
N SER A 167 -7.31 14.14 -6.24
CA SER A 167 -7.85 14.96 -5.15
C SER A 167 -7.02 14.83 -3.87
N PHE A 168 -6.53 13.63 -3.56
CA PHE A 168 -5.68 13.39 -2.40
C PHE A 168 -4.27 13.95 -2.60
N LEU A 169 -3.67 13.80 -3.77
CA LEU A 169 -2.40 14.48 -4.11
C LEU A 169 -2.50 15.99 -3.87
N LYS A 170 -3.54 16.64 -4.40
CA LYS A 170 -3.80 18.07 -4.19
C LYS A 170 -3.99 18.40 -2.71
N LYS A 171 -4.76 17.59 -1.98
CA LYS A 171 -5.04 17.77 -0.55
C LYS A 171 -3.76 17.67 0.30
N PHE A 172 -2.95 16.62 0.11
CA PHE A 172 -1.69 16.43 0.82
C PHE A 172 -0.66 17.51 0.46
N GLY A 173 -0.70 18.04 -0.76
CA GLY A 173 0.11 19.18 -1.18
C GLY A 173 -0.26 20.52 -0.52
N GLN A 174 -1.38 20.62 0.19
CA GLN A 174 -1.78 21.87 0.86
C GLN A 174 -0.90 22.18 2.09
N PRO A 175 -0.72 23.46 2.45
CA PRO A 175 0.05 23.88 3.63
C PRO A 175 -0.43 23.28 4.96
N SER A 176 -1.72 22.98 5.08
CA SER A 176 -2.35 22.36 6.25
C SER A 176 -2.05 20.85 6.39
N TYR A 177 -1.51 20.23 5.35
CA TYR A 177 -1.05 18.84 5.32
C TYR A 177 0.48 18.82 5.23
N LEU A 178 1.05 18.44 4.09
CA LEU A 178 2.50 18.32 3.90
C LEU A 178 3.12 19.48 3.12
N GLY A 179 2.33 20.37 2.53
CA GLY A 179 2.83 21.46 1.68
C GLY A 179 3.84 22.41 2.36
N SER A 180 3.78 22.53 3.69
CA SER A 180 4.72 23.33 4.48
C SER A 180 5.88 22.52 5.08
N ASP A 181 5.80 21.19 5.03
CA ASP A 181 6.75 20.29 5.66
C ASP A 181 7.92 20.01 4.70
N ARG A 182 9.05 20.68 4.94
CA ARG A 182 10.24 20.61 4.07
C ARG A 182 10.87 19.22 3.96
N ARG A 183 10.44 18.27 4.80
CA ARG A 183 10.90 16.87 4.78
C ARG A 183 10.21 16.05 3.70
N PHE A 184 9.03 16.49 3.24
CA PHE A 184 8.22 15.77 2.26
C PHE A 184 8.03 16.57 0.98
N LYS A 185 7.73 15.86 -0.11
CA LYS A 185 7.35 16.44 -1.39
C LYS A 185 6.18 15.64 -1.95
N VAL A 186 5.11 16.36 -2.28
CA VAL A 186 3.94 15.80 -2.96
C VAL A 186 3.92 16.39 -4.37
N PRO A 187 3.92 15.56 -5.44
CA PRO A 187 3.80 16.00 -6.82
C PRO A 187 2.56 16.87 -7.04
N TRP A 188 2.69 17.93 -7.84
CA TRP A 188 1.49 18.60 -8.35
C TRP A 188 0.78 17.74 -9.40
N VAL A 189 -0.52 17.98 -9.60
CA VAL A 189 -1.36 17.24 -10.55
C VAL A 189 -1.84 18.15 -11.66
N TRP A 190 -1.78 17.69 -12.90
CA TRP A 190 -2.32 18.40 -14.05
C TRP A 190 -3.85 18.38 -14.04
N GLU A 191 -4.51 19.52 -14.27
CA GLU A 191 -5.97 19.64 -14.30
C GLU A 191 -6.64 18.84 -15.44
N GLY A 192 -5.89 18.49 -16.50
CA GLY A 192 -6.37 17.61 -17.56
C GLY A 192 -6.38 16.12 -17.20
N SER A 193 -6.00 15.76 -15.96
CA SER A 193 -6.11 14.38 -15.48
C SER A 193 -7.57 13.92 -15.42
N THR A 194 -7.79 12.62 -15.60
CA THR A 194 -9.10 11.99 -15.73
C THR A 194 -9.21 10.76 -14.84
N GLU A 195 -10.35 10.08 -14.84
CA GLU A 195 -10.57 8.84 -14.09
C GLU A 195 -9.58 7.71 -14.47
N ARG A 196 -9.03 7.72 -15.69
CA ARG A 196 -8.17 6.64 -16.22
C ARG A 196 -6.74 7.05 -16.54
N VAL A 197 -6.47 8.35 -16.55
CA VAL A 197 -5.14 8.90 -16.85
C VAL A 197 -4.82 9.98 -15.83
N LEU A 198 -3.81 9.73 -14.99
CA LEU A 198 -3.30 10.69 -14.01
C LEU A 198 -1.95 11.23 -14.47
N VAL A 199 -1.86 12.55 -14.63
CA VAL A 199 -0.62 13.23 -15.00
C VAL A 199 -0.16 14.07 -13.81
N MET A 200 1.03 13.77 -13.31
CA MET A 200 1.62 14.43 -12.15
C MET A 200 3.08 14.82 -12.42
N GLU A 201 3.60 15.75 -11.61
CA GLU A 201 5.01 16.16 -11.63
C GLU A 201 5.94 14.92 -11.63
N MET A 202 6.93 14.91 -12.53
CA MET A 202 7.98 13.90 -12.45
C MET A 202 8.90 14.22 -11.27
N VAL A 203 9.20 13.20 -10.47
CA VAL A 203 10.11 13.32 -9.32
C VAL A 203 11.37 12.49 -9.53
N ASP A 204 12.47 12.85 -8.87
CA ASP A 204 13.81 12.30 -9.10
C ASP A 204 14.27 11.27 -8.04
N GLY A 205 13.39 10.93 -7.10
CA GLY A 205 13.68 10.04 -6.00
C GLY A 205 13.89 8.57 -6.39
N VAL A 206 14.67 7.88 -5.57
CA VAL A 206 14.87 6.42 -5.66
C VAL A 206 13.97 5.73 -4.64
N SER A 207 13.27 4.67 -5.04
CA SER A 207 12.43 3.86 -4.14
C SER A 207 13.16 3.46 -2.86
N VAL A 208 12.52 3.65 -1.71
CA VAL A 208 13.05 3.22 -0.40
C VAL A 208 12.75 1.74 -0.10
N GLY A 209 11.98 1.05 -0.94
CA GLY A 209 11.65 -0.39 -0.80
C GLY A 209 12.73 -1.35 -1.32
N GLY A 210 13.04 -2.37 -0.51
CA GLY A 210 14.23 -3.24 -0.62
C GLY A 210 14.28 -4.34 -1.70
N ASN A 211 13.17 -4.72 -2.36
CA ASN A 211 13.20 -5.81 -3.35
C ASN A 211 13.41 -5.34 -4.81
N VAL A 212 13.30 -4.03 -5.06
CA VAL A 212 13.44 -3.47 -6.42
C VAL A 212 14.87 -3.62 -6.94
N ILE A 213 15.87 -3.73 -6.05
CA ILE A 213 17.28 -3.93 -6.43
C ILE A 213 17.55 -5.38 -6.82
N GLU A 214 16.91 -6.38 -6.21
CA GLU A 214 17.26 -7.79 -6.42
C GLU A 214 16.70 -8.38 -7.74
N GLY A 215 15.58 -7.84 -8.24
CA GLY A 215 14.90 -8.31 -9.45
C GLY A 215 15.36 -7.70 -10.78
N MET A 216 16.22 -6.68 -10.77
CA MET A 216 16.66 -6.01 -12.01
C MET A 216 17.64 -6.85 -12.84
N PRO A 217 17.73 -6.64 -14.17
CA PRO A 217 18.85 -7.13 -14.98
C PRO A 217 20.19 -6.73 -14.34
N GLN A 218 21.20 -7.61 -14.40
CA GLN A 218 22.48 -7.42 -13.69
C GLN A 218 23.15 -6.06 -14.02
N GLU A 219 22.95 -5.54 -15.23
CA GLU A 219 23.51 -4.26 -15.65
C GLU A 219 22.84 -3.06 -14.97
N ASP A 220 21.52 -3.09 -14.80
CA ASP A 220 20.76 -2.06 -14.09
C ASP A 220 20.93 -2.19 -12.58
N ARG A 221 21.06 -3.42 -12.09
CA ARG A 221 21.54 -3.73 -10.73
C ARG A 221 22.88 -3.08 -10.47
N ASN A 222 23.85 -3.23 -11.38
CA ASN A 222 25.17 -2.63 -11.22
C ASN A 222 25.13 -1.09 -11.31
N LYS A 223 24.21 -0.51 -12.08
CA LYS A 223 24.00 0.96 -12.13
C LYS A 223 23.35 1.49 -10.85
N VAL A 224 22.25 0.89 -10.39
CA VAL A 224 21.56 1.26 -9.14
C VAL A 224 22.43 0.95 -7.92
N GLN A 225 23.07 -0.22 -7.86
CA GLN A 225 24.01 -0.59 -6.79
C GLN A 225 25.27 0.27 -6.83
N SER A 226 25.84 0.63 -7.99
CA SER A 226 26.98 1.56 -8.02
C SER A 226 26.57 2.98 -7.64
N ILE A 227 25.33 3.38 -7.92
CA ILE A 227 24.76 4.65 -7.44
C ILE A 227 24.53 4.59 -5.92
N LEU A 228 24.04 3.49 -5.36
CA LEU A 228 23.82 3.30 -3.92
C LEU A 228 25.14 3.12 -3.14
N VAL A 229 26.08 2.34 -3.65
CA VAL A 229 27.42 2.11 -3.07
C VAL A 229 28.28 3.37 -3.16
N LYS A 230 28.18 4.17 -4.24
CA LYS A 230 28.84 5.49 -4.29
C LYS A 230 28.24 6.50 -3.32
N ILE A 231 26.98 6.35 -2.90
CA ILE A 231 26.41 7.12 -1.79
C ILE A 231 26.97 6.61 -0.46
N GLU A 232 26.99 5.29 -0.26
CA GLU A 232 27.50 4.65 0.97
C GLU A 232 28.98 4.99 1.21
N GLN A 233 29.79 5.07 0.14
CA GLN A 233 31.23 5.31 0.27
C GLN A 233 31.63 6.80 0.34
N ASN A 234 30.78 7.73 -0.11
CA ASN A 234 31.10 9.17 -0.09
C ASN A 234 30.40 9.98 1.02
N ASN A 235 29.52 9.38 1.82
CA ASN A 235 28.92 10.04 2.97
C ASN A 235 28.87 9.10 4.17
N ALA A 236 29.80 9.29 5.11
CA ALA A 236 29.85 8.61 6.40
C ALA A 236 28.68 8.98 7.36
N ASP A 237 27.53 9.40 6.84
CA ASP A 237 26.40 9.95 7.59
C ASP A 237 25.03 9.31 7.21
N TRP A 238 25.03 8.22 6.43
CA TRP A 238 23.84 7.45 6.03
C TRP A 238 23.24 6.60 7.19
N ARG A 239 23.19 7.12 8.43
CA ARG A 239 22.54 6.38 9.53
C ARG A 239 21.03 6.55 9.45
N GLY A 240 20.34 5.50 8.99
CA GLY A 240 18.89 5.35 8.85
C GLY A 240 18.03 5.51 10.12
N HIS A 241 18.39 6.40 11.04
CA HIS A 241 17.56 6.79 12.17
C HIS A 241 16.66 7.99 11.87
N GLU A 242 17.11 8.98 11.10
CA GLU A 242 16.34 10.22 10.93
C GLU A 242 15.16 10.05 9.94
N ASP A 243 15.32 9.29 8.87
CA ASP A 243 14.27 9.11 7.85
C ASP A 243 13.17 8.11 8.28
N CYS A 244 13.51 7.05 9.04
CA CYS A 244 12.52 6.19 9.70
C CYS A 244 11.62 6.99 10.64
N HIS A 245 12.18 7.96 11.39
CA HIS A 245 11.38 8.86 12.20
C HIS A 245 10.45 9.75 11.38
N ARG A 246 10.86 10.19 10.18
CA ARG A 246 9.99 11.00 9.30
C ARG A 246 8.77 10.21 8.87
N ILE A 247 8.97 8.96 8.47
CA ILE A 247 7.90 8.06 8.03
C ILE A 247 6.94 7.74 9.19
N ILE A 248 7.46 7.43 10.39
CA ILE A 248 6.62 7.21 11.57
C ILE A 248 5.87 8.49 11.97
N ASP A 249 6.52 9.65 11.96
CA ASP A 249 5.89 10.95 12.22
C ASP A 249 4.80 11.24 11.17
N LEU A 250 5.03 10.94 9.89
CA LEU A 250 4.01 11.04 8.84
C LEU A 250 2.82 10.14 9.17
N CYS A 251 3.03 8.85 9.46
CA CYS A 251 1.97 7.91 9.84
C CYS A 251 1.16 8.42 11.04
N LEU A 252 1.81 8.98 12.06
CA LEU A 252 1.14 9.55 13.23
C LEU A 252 0.32 10.80 12.88
N LYS A 253 0.86 11.69 12.03
CA LYS A 253 0.12 12.86 11.54
C LYS A 253 -1.08 12.44 10.70
N GLU A 254 -0.91 11.49 9.79
CA GLU A 254 -1.99 10.96 8.96
C GLU A 254 -3.15 10.41 9.79
N LEU A 255 -2.86 9.67 10.85
CA LEU A 255 -3.88 9.12 11.75
C LEU A 255 -4.51 10.18 12.65
N PHE A 256 -3.69 10.93 13.39
CA PHE A 256 -4.18 11.72 14.52
C PHE A 256 -4.36 13.20 14.24
N VAL A 257 -3.69 13.75 13.21
CA VAL A 257 -3.79 15.16 12.83
C VAL A 257 -4.70 15.30 11.61
N PHE A 258 -4.33 14.66 10.52
CA PHE A 258 -5.03 14.74 9.23
C PHE A 258 -6.29 13.87 9.20
N ARG A 259 -6.29 12.76 9.96
CA ARG A 259 -7.30 11.70 9.86
C ARG A 259 -7.54 11.26 8.41
N THR A 260 -6.49 11.35 7.61
CA THR A 260 -6.43 11.05 6.20
C THR A 260 -5.09 10.37 6.00
N MET A 261 -5.10 9.10 5.61
CA MET A 261 -3.91 8.24 5.61
C MET A 261 -3.77 7.54 4.28
N GLN A 262 -2.55 7.51 3.75
CA GLN A 262 -2.18 6.57 2.69
C GLN A 262 -2.12 5.16 3.30
N THR A 263 -3.00 4.27 2.85
CA THR A 263 -3.12 2.94 3.48
C THR A 263 -2.44 1.81 2.70
N ASP A 264 -1.76 2.15 1.60
CA ASP A 264 -0.88 1.23 0.90
C ASP A 264 0.47 1.17 1.60
N PRO A 265 0.88 0.03 2.18
CA PRO A 265 2.17 -0.12 2.83
C PRO A 265 3.30 -0.42 1.84
N ASN A 266 3.05 -0.29 0.53
CA ASN A 266 4.10 -0.48 -0.46
C ASN A 266 5.16 0.63 -0.37
N TRP A 267 6.28 0.30 0.26
CA TRP A 267 7.44 1.18 0.40
C TRP A 267 8.04 1.64 -0.92
N THR A 268 7.74 0.98 -2.05
CA THR A 268 8.20 1.46 -3.36
C THR A 268 7.53 2.76 -3.80
N ASN A 269 6.44 3.17 -3.14
CA ASN A 269 5.73 4.42 -3.40
C ASN A 269 6.31 5.63 -2.63
N PHE A 270 7.29 5.39 -1.77
CA PHE A 270 8.05 6.42 -1.07
C PHE A 270 9.41 6.52 -1.74
N LEU A 271 9.72 7.67 -2.32
CA LEU A 271 10.96 7.87 -3.07
C LEU A 271 11.87 8.83 -2.29
N TRP A 272 13.15 8.49 -2.16
CA TRP A 272 14.13 9.36 -1.54
C TRP A 272 14.87 10.17 -2.61
N SER A 273 14.69 11.49 -2.57
CA SER A 273 15.41 12.43 -3.43
C SER A 273 16.71 12.87 -2.77
N LYS A 274 17.84 12.52 -3.40
CA LYS A 274 19.16 12.91 -2.88
C LYS A 274 19.46 14.38 -3.06
N SER A 275 18.94 14.97 -4.14
CA SER A 275 19.16 16.37 -4.50
C SER A 275 18.48 17.29 -3.49
N THR A 276 17.26 16.94 -3.08
CA THR A 276 16.44 17.75 -2.17
C THR A 276 16.50 17.29 -0.71
N ARG A 277 16.99 16.07 -0.45
CA ARG A 277 16.94 15.36 0.85
C ARG A 277 15.52 15.25 1.41
N ARG A 278 14.54 14.99 0.53
CA ARG A 278 13.12 14.84 0.85
C ARG A 278 12.62 13.44 0.52
N ILE A 279 11.56 13.05 1.23
CA ILE A 279 10.74 11.90 0.90
C ILE A 279 9.62 12.38 -0.04
N GLU A 280 9.59 11.84 -1.25
CA GLU A 280 8.60 12.09 -2.28
C GLU A 280 7.51 11.02 -2.23
N LEU A 281 6.26 11.46 -2.17
CA LEU A 281 5.08 10.61 -2.04
C LEU A 281 4.34 10.60 -3.37
N VAL A 282 4.29 9.46 -4.07
CA VAL A 282 3.81 9.40 -5.47
C VAL A 282 2.55 8.56 -5.69
N ASP A 283 2.02 7.91 -4.65
CA ASP A 283 0.82 7.07 -4.76
C ASP A 283 -0.16 7.36 -3.62
N PHE A 284 -1.34 7.82 -4.00
CA PHE A 284 -2.43 8.11 -3.06
C PHE A 284 -3.70 7.31 -3.37
N GLY A 285 -3.62 6.28 -4.23
CA GLY A 285 -4.78 5.52 -4.69
C GLY A 285 -5.56 4.84 -3.56
N ALA A 286 -4.83 4.30 -2.57
CA ALA A 286 -5.43 3.68 -1.38
C ALA A 286 -5.64 4.64 -0.19
N THR A 287 -5.69 5.95 -0.41
CA THR A 287 -5.89 6.91 0.69
C THR A 287 -7.27 6.77 1.30
N ARG A 288 -7.37 6.83 2.64
CA ARG A 288 -8.64 6.76 3.38
C ARG A 288 -8.77 7.91 4.36
N GLU A 289 -9.99 8.38 4.54
CA GLU A 289 -10.36 9.32 5.58
C GLU A 289 -11.03 8.59 6.74
N TYR A 290 -10.77 9.05 7.95
CA TYR A 290 -11.31 8.47 9.17
C TYR A 290 -12.12 9.50 9.96
N SER A 291 -13.23 9.05 10.54
CA SER A 291 -14.03 9.90 11.42
C SER A 291 -13.28 10.24 12.71
N LYS A 292 -13.64 11.37 13.33
CA LYS A 292 -13.04 11.79 14.61
C LYS A 292 -13.35 10.77 15.70
N GLU A 293 -14.55 10.22 15.65
CA GLU A 293 -15.12 9.28 16.60
C GLU A 293 -14.35 7.96 16.57
N PHE A 294 -14.07 7.45 15.36
CA PHE A 294 -13.33 6.22 15.16
C PHE A 294 -11.87 6.37 15.62
N ILE A 295 -11.14 7.37 15.11
CA ILE A 295 -9.74 7.60 15.50
C ILE A 295 -9.61 7.89 16.99
N GLY A 296 -10.53 8.68 17.56
CA GLY A 296 -10.53 8.93 19.00
C GLY A 296 -10.75 7.66 19.82
N SER A 297 -11.57 6.72 19.34
CA SER A 297 -11.80 5.43 20.00
C SER A 297 -10.60 4.50 19.86
N TRP A 298 -9.99 4.46 18.67
CA TRP A 298 -8.78 3.68 18.42
C TRP A 298 -7.57 4.21 19.22
N LEU A 299 -7.40 5.53 19.33
CA LEU A 299 -6.36 6.14 20.17
C LEU A 299 -6.50 5.71 21.63
N ARG A 300 -7.72 5.73 22.18
CA ARG A 300 -7.98 5.28 23.57
C ARG A 300 -7.68 3.79 23.76
N LEU A 301 -7.92 2.98 22.74
CA LEU A 301 -7.53 1.57 22.74
C LEU A 301 -5.99 1.44 22.78
N LEU A 302 -5.29 2.17 21.91
CA LEU A 302 -3.82 2.16 21.87
C LEU A 302 -3.21 2.65 23.20
N GLN A 303 -3.79 3.66 23.84
CA GLN A 303 -3.38 4.14 25.17
C GLN A 303 -3.58 3.09 26.27
N ALA A 304 -4.72 2.38 26.25
CA ALA A 304 -4.97 1.29 27.19
C ALA A 304 -3.95 0.15 27.01
N ALA A 305 -3.67 -0.21 25.76
CA ALA A 305 -2.65 -1.21 25.43
C ALA A 305 -1.23 -0.77 25.81
N ALA A 306 -0.87 0.50 25.62
CA ALA A 306 0.42 1.06 26.02
C ALA A 306 0.61 1.14 27.55
N SER A 307 -0.50 1.16 28.29
CA SER A 307 -0.51 1.14 29.76
C SER A 307 -0.57 -0.27 30.35
N ASP A 308 -0.57 -1.31 29.49
CA ASP A 308 -0.74 -2.71 29.87
C ASP A 308 -2.02 -2.98 30.70
N ASP A 309 -3.06 -2.17 30.49
CA ASP A 309 -4.36 -2.34 31.12
C ASP A 309 -5.24 -3.29 30.29
N ARG A 310 -5.22 -4.57 30.65
CA ARG A 310 -5.97 -5.64 29.96
C ARG A 310 -7.48 -5.34 29.92
N GLN A 311 -8.08 -4.92 31.04
CA GLN A 311 -9.53 -4.73 31.09
C GLN A 311 -9.94 -3.53 30.24
N ALA A 312 -9.22 -2.41 30.35
CA ALA A 312 -9.48 -1.26 29.50
C ALA A 312 -9.26 -1.61 28.01
N CYS A 313 -8.26 -2.42 27.68
CA CYS A 313 -8.03 -2.86 26.30
C CYS A 313 -9.23 -3.64 25.75
N ILE A 314 -9.83 -4.54 26.54
CA ILE A 314 -11.04 -5.29 26.16
C ILE A 314 -12.22 -4.32 25.99
N ASP A 315 -12.50 -3.48 26.98
CA ASP A 315 -13.63 -2.54 26.96
C ASP A 315 -13.57 -1.57 25.77
N ARG A 316 -12.37 -1.09 25.42
CA ARG A 316 -12.15 -0.22 24.26
C ARG A 316 -12.27 -0.99 22.96
N SER A 317 -11.82 -2.25 22.92
CA SER A 317 -11.94 -3.11 21.74
C SER A 317 -13.39 -3.44 21.40
N LEU A 318 -14.26 -3.59 22.41
CA LEU A 318 -15.72 -3.69 22.22
C LEU A 318 -16.29 -2.43 21.57
N LYS A 319 -15.89 -1.25 22.05
CA LYS A 319 -16.36 0.04 21.51
C LYS A 319 -15.89 0.31 20.08
N VAL A 320 -14.68 -0.14 19.74
CA VAL A 320 -14.15 -0.04 18.37
C VAL A 320 -14.81 -1.07 17.45
N GLY A 321 -15.32 -2.19 17.99
CA GLY A 321 -15.97 -3.26 17.23
C GLY A 321 -15.02 -4.41 16.85
N TYR A 322 -13.87 -4.54 17.51
CA TYR A 322 -12.99 -5.71 17.35
C TYR A 322 -13.50 -6.95 18.07
N LEU A 323 -14.30 -6.77 19.11
CA LEU A 323 -14.86 -7.82 19.96
C LEU A 323 -16.39 -7.66 20.05
N THR A 324 -17.11 -8.76 20.27
CA THR A 324 -18.55 -8.76 20.55
C THR A 324 -18.86 -8.79 22.05
N GLY A 325 -17.92 -9.28 22.86
CA GLY A 325 -18.08 -9.49 24.30
C GLY A 325 -18.44 -10.94 24.66
N GLU A 326 -18.55 -11.81 23.66
CA GLU A 326 -18.84 -13.23 23.81
C GLU A 326 -17.62 -14.11 23.48
N GLU A 327 -16.47 -13.48 23.17
CA GLU A 327 -15.23 -14.18 22.90
C GLU A 327 -14.75 -15.01 24.11
N ASN A 328 -14.11 -16.14 23.83
CA ASN A 328 -13.47 -16.94 24.87
C ASN A 328 -12.15 -16.29 25.33
N GLU A 329 -11.64 -16.71 26.49
CA GLU A 329 -10.41 -16.16 27.07
C GLU A 329 -9.20 -16.29 26.12
N LEU A 330 -9.10 -17.38 25.35
CA LEU A 330 -8.02 -17.55 24.35
C LEU A 330 -8.00 -16.43 23.30
N MET A 331 -9.17 -16.04 22.79
CA MET A 331 -9.29 -14.96 21.84
C MET A 331 -9.02 -13.59 22.48
N LEU A 332 -9.52 -13.37 23.69
CA LEU A 332 -9.27 -12.13 24.43
C LEU A 332 -7.78 -11.95 24.70
N ASP A 333 -7.08 -13.00 25.14
CA ASP A 333 -5.65 -12.97 25.39
C ASP A 333 -4.85 -12.74 24.11
N ALA A 334 -5.18 -13.43 23.02
CA ALA A 334 -4.50 -13.25 21.73
C ALA A 334 -4.68 -11.82 21.19
N HIS A 335 -5.88 -11.26 21.31
CA HIS A 335 -6.21 -9.90 20.89
C HIS A 335 -5.50 -8.84 21.74
N VAL A 336 -5.59 -8.93 23.07
CA VAL A 336 -4.93 -7.99 23.98
C VAL A 336 -3.41 -8.06 23.83
N THR A 337 -2.84 -9.26 23.70
CA THR A 337 -1.41 -9.45 23.44
C THR A 337 -1.00 -8.76 22.15
N SER A 338 -1.75 -8.95 21.06
CA SER A 338 -1.49 -8.28 19.78
C SER A 338 -1.52 -6.76 19.90
N MET A 339 -2.50 -6.21 20.63
CA MET A 339 -2.63 -4.76 20.83
C MET A 339 -1.52 -4.20 21.73
N SER A 340 -1.15 -4.89 22.80
CA SER A 340 -0.03 -4.48 23.69
C SER A 340 1.30 -4.51 22.96
N LEU A 341 1.53 -5.53 22.12
CA LEU A 341 2.70 -5.62 21.24
C LEU A 341 2.75 -4.46 20.24
N LEU A 342 1.64 -4.17 19.56
CA LEU A 342 1.53 -3.01 18.66
C LEU A 342 1.80 -1.69 19.38
N ALA A 343 1.40 -1.59 20.65
CA ALA A 343 1.58 -0.41 21.48
C ALA A 343 2.99 -0.25 22.06
N THR A 344 3.89 -1.23 21.88
CA THR A 344 5.24 -1.24 22.43
C THR A 344 6.02 0.07 22.19
N PRO A 345 6.04 0.66 20.98
CA PRO A 345 6.78 1.91 20.72
C PRO A 345 6.29 3.09 21.58
N PHE A 346 5.06 3.02 22.10
CA PHE A 346 4.41 4.08 22.85
C PHE A 346 4.42 3.86 24.37
N LYS A 347 4.98 2.75 24.86
CA LYS A 347 5.05 2.49 26.31
C LYS A 347 6.08 3.39 26.97
N ALA A 348 5.78 3.84 28.19
CA ALA A 348 6.65 4.76 28.94
C ALA A 348 8.05 4.20 29.23
N HIS A 349 8.18 2.88 29.31
CA HIS A 349 9.45 2.19 29.58
C HIS A 349 10.21 1.79 28.30
N THR A 350 9.67 2.07 27.12
CA THR A 350 10.32 1.75 25.84
C THR A 350 11.39 2.78 25.52
N PRO A 351 12.66 2.37 25.35
CA PRO A 351 13.73 3.29 24.98
C PRO A 351 13.46 3.98 23.65
N GLN A 352 13.76 5.28 23.58
CA GLN A 352 13.66 6.08 22.36
C GLN A 352 15.06 6.51 21.91
N PRO A 353 15.35 6.53 20.60
CA PRO A 353 14.44 6.20 19.50
C PRO A 353 14.16 4.69 19.39
N PHE A 354 12.90 4.34 19.11
CA PHE A 354 12.51 2.96 18.91
C PHE A 354 13.11 2.41 17.60
N ALA A 355 13.92 1.35 17.69
CA ALA A 355 14.61 0.78 16.54
C ALA A 355 13.64 -0.02 15.65
N SER A 356 13.62 0.29 14.35
CA SER A 356 12.89 -0.43 13.30
C SER A 356 13.84 -1.11 12.30
N GLY A 357 13.33 -2.05 11.49
CA GLY A 357 14.06 -2.74 10.43
C GLY A 357 14.53 -4.17 10.74
N PRO A 358 15.23 -4.84 9.79
CA PRO A 358 15.63 -6.24 9.93
C PRO A 358 16.60 -6.45 11.10
N ARG A 359 16.28 -7.37 12.03
CA ARG A 359 17.00 -7.64 13.29
C ARG A 359 16.82 -6.59 14.40
N SER A 360 15.80 -5.74 14.30
CA SER A 360 15.39 -4.83 15.38
C SER A 360 14.39 -5.49 16.33
N SER A 361 14.15 -4.86 17.48
CA SER A 361 13.06 -5.22 18.41
C SER A 361 11.69 -5.23 17.72
N TRP A 362 11.49 -4.45 16.65
CA TRP A 362 10.23 -4.45 15.92
C TRP A 362 9.99 -5.71 15.09
N ALA A 363 11.03 -6.28 14.50
CA ALA A 363 10.92 -7.53 13.76
C ALA A 363 10.43 -8.66 14.69
N ASP A 364 10.96 -8.70 15.92
CA ASP A 364 10.53 -9.64 16.95
C ASP A 364 9.09 -9.39 17.41
N ILE A 365 8.68 -8.12 17.55
CA ILE A 365 7.29 -7.75 17.88
C ILE A 365 6.34 -8.17 16.76
N THR A 366 6.72 -7.95 15.51
CA THR A 366 5.89 -8.32 14.36
C THR A 366 5.75 -9.84 14.29
N ALA A 367 6.82 -10.59 14.52
CA ALA A 367 6.76 -12.05 14.62
C ALA A 367 5.82 -12.52 15.75
N GLN A 368 5.84 -11.85 16.92
CA GLN A 368 4.94 -12.16 18.03
C GLN A 368 3.47 -11.82 17.73
N ILE A 369 3.19 -10.67 17.09
CA ILE A 369 1.85 -10.31 16.62
C ILE A 369 1.36 -11.36 15.62
N ARG A 370 2.22 -11.78 14.68
CA ARG A 370 1.91 -12.83 13.69
C ARG A 370 1.54 -14.15 14.36
N ALA A 371 2.24 -14.53 15.44
CA ALA A 371 1.95 -15.76 16.18
C ALA A 371 0.53 -15.77 16.80
N GLN A 372 -0.08 -14.60 17.03
CA GLN A 372 -1.45 -14.50 17.53
C GLN A 372 -2.51 -14.65 16.43
N ILE A 373 -2.16 -14.42 15.15
CA ILE A 373 -3.11 -14.40 14.02
C ILE A 373 -3.89 -15.73 13.91
N PRO A 374 -3.27 -16.93 13.96
CA PRO A 374 -4.01 -18.19 13.83
C PRO A 374 -5.07 -18.38 14.92
N VAL A 375 -4.74 -18.04 16.18
CA VAL A 375 -5.68 -18.11 17.31
C VAL A 375 -6.82 -17.13 17.11
N MET A 376 -6.50 -15.88 16.72
CA MET A 376 -7.52 -14.88 16.44
C MET A 376 -8.43 -15.28 15.29
N LEU A 377 -7.89 -15.81 14.19
CA LEU A 377 -8.70 -16.29 13.07
C LEU A 377 -9.64 -17.41 13.52
N GLN A 378 -9.16 -18.36 14.33
CA GLN A 378 -9.96 -19.51 14.76
C GLN A 378 -11.10 -19.16 15.71
N HIS A 379 -10.90 -18.19 16.61
CA HIS A 379 -11.82 -17.93 17.73
C HIS A 379 -12.58 -16.61 17.65
N ARG A 380 -12.26 -15.73 16.70
CA ARG A 380 -12.95 -14.45 16.54
C ARG A 380 -14.40 -14.63 16.07
N LEU A 381 -15.31 -13.92 16.71
CA LEU A 381 -16.75 -14.02 16.46
C LEU A 381 -17.28 -12.98 15.47
N THR A 382 -16.57 -11.86 15.30
CA THR A 382 -16.95 -10.80 14.35
C THR A 382 -15.80 -10.43 13.43
N ALA A 383 -16.12 -9.99 12.22
CA ALA A 383 -15.09 -9.38 11.39
C ALA A 383 -14.68 -8.03 11.98
N PRO A 384 -13.39 -7.66 11.86
CA PRO A 384 -12.94 -6.36 12.33
C PRO A 384 -13.63 -5.23 11.53
N PRO A 385 -13.74 -4.02 12.08
CA PRO A 385 -14.34 -2.88 11.39
C PRO A 385 -13.66 -2.58 10.06
N ARG A 386 -14.40 -2.08 9.08
CA ARG A 386 -13.92 -1.80 7.71
C ARG A 386 -12.64 -0.95 7.72
N GLU A 387 -12.65 0.11 8.53
CA GLU A 387 -11.59 1.09 8.71
C GLU A 387 -10.29 0.47 9.25
N THR A 388 -10.40 -0.64 9.99
CA THR A 388 -9.24 -1.27 10.62
C THR A 388 -8.43 -2.14 9.67
N TYR A 389 -9.04 -2.62 8.58
CA TYR A 389 -8.33 -3.39 7.55
C TYR A 389 -7.21 -2.55 6.92
N SER A 390 -7.45 -1.28 6.68
CA SER A 390 -6.47 -0.35 6.12
C SER A 390 -5.54 0.25 7.19
N LEU A 391 -6.07 0.54 8.39
CA LEU A 391 -5.30 1.12 9.48
C LEU A 391 -4.20 0.17 9.99
N ASN A 392 -4.55 -1.08 10.31
CA ASN A 392 -3.59 -2.04 10.85
C ASN A 392 -2.49 -2.37 9.84
N ARG A 393 -2.81 -2.40 8.54
CA ARG A 393 -1.82 -2.60 7.47
C ARG A 393 -0.79 -1.47 7.46
N CYS A 394 -1.23 -0.23 7.55
CA CYS A 394 -0.31 0.89 7.48
C CYS A 394 0.52 1.05 8.75
N VAL A 395 -0.05 0.83 9.95
CA VAL A 395 0.73 0.86 11.19
C VAL A 395 1.75 -0.28 11.23
N CYS A 396 1.36 -1.52 10.93
CA CYS A 396 2.32 -2.63 10.88
C CYS A 396 3.38 -2.44 9.78
N GLY A 397 2.96 -1.94 8.62
CA GLY A 397 3.85 -1.60 7.51
C GLY A 397 4.87 -0.55 7.92
N SER A 398 4.46 0.53 8.58
CA SER A 398 5.28 1.72 8.89
C SER A 398 6.54 1.46 9.72
N TYR A 399 6.57 0.35 10.45
CA TYR A 399 7.69 -0.04 11.30
C TYR A 399 8.45 -1.28 10.76
N SER A 400 7.91 -1.97 9.75
CA SER A 400 8.53 -3.12 9.07
C SER A 400 9.55 -2.65 8.04
#